data_AF-A0A1L9P0T4-F1
#
_entry.id   AF-A0A1L9P0T4-F1
#
_cell.length_a   1.000
_cell.length_b   1.000
_cell.length_c   1.000
_cell.angle_alpha   90.00
_cell.angle_beta   90.00
_cell.angle_gamma   90.00
#
_symmetry.space_group_name_H-M   'P 1'
#
loop_
_entity.id
_entity.type
_entity.pdbx_description
1 polymer ?
#
loop_
_entity_poly.entity_id
_entity_poly.type
_entity_poly.pdbx_seq_one_letter_code
_entity_poly.pdbx_strand_id
1 'polypeptide(L)'
;MQNERKHYDSPRSTDFRKDGVWAANLGFYLLWMEYLAISPSYELARRFRANNLSEQELDTLPADFEDVLAVYDDLGDVQRVRFLDWWSERALPVFGYKGSKPRVRKVDVLRSDRHRKAASRLQDFIEDDWTEQGQPNAMVVSIPVGLSKAQITRQLSKLIDNSLKERRVLPEPVAKYPLLGTRQRKDTLFRYLYVVWVRSAMPRQSLWRVGARAKVSDTYSRELDPKVRIPRGELTYDRSVLSALTSRAWSRGIALAENAARGRFPSYDKVEHGLEPNLNDSWTLISSRRRWKKKLGRSER
;
A
#
# COMPACT_ATOMS: atom_id res chain seq x y z
N MET A 1 -29.08 16.37 -2.95
CA MET A 1 -28.26 16.89 -1.85
C MET A 1 -27.06 15.98 -1.67
N GLN A 2 -25.89 16.41 -2.13
CA GLN A 2 -24.64 15.65 -1.97
C GLN A 2 -24.24 15.70 -0.50
N ASN A 3 -24.08 14.52 0.12
CA ASN A 3 -23.74 14.40 1.52
C ASN A 3 -22.23 14.62 1.65
N GLU A 4 -21.81 15.83 2.06
CA GLU A 4 -20.41 16.16 2.29
C GLU A 4 -19.84 15.28 3.42
N ARG A 5 -18.77 14.53 3.11
CA ARG A 5 -18.09 13.62 4.06
C ARG A 5 -17.35 14.42 5.14
N LYS A 6 -17.46 13.97 6.40
CA LYS A 6 -16.66 14.50 7.51
C LYS A 6 -15.42 13.63 7.80
N HIS A 7 -14.38 14.26 8.34
CA HIS A 7 -13.01 13.80 8.61
C HIS A 7 -12.84 12.47 9.40
N TYR A 8 -13.90 11.88 9.97
CA TYR A 8 -13.81 10.68 10.83
C TYR A 8 -14.56 9.47 10.30
N ASP A 9 -15.06 9.49 9.07
CA ASP A 9 -15.60 8.28 8.48
C ASP A 9 -14.45 7.30 8.24
N SER A 10 -14.35 6.29 9.12
CA SER A 10 -13.59 5.07 8.83
C SER A 10 -13.94 4.60 7.41
N PRO A 11 -12.96 4.16 6.60
CA PRO A 11 -13.23 3.69 5.25
C PRO A 11 -14.40 2.70 5.25
N ARG A 12 -15.48 3.06 4.55
CA ARG A 12 -16.69 2.24 4.48
C ARG A 12 -16.49 1.17 3.42
N SER A 13 -17.24 0.08 3.50
CA SER A 13 -17.18 -1.01 2.49
C SER A 13 -17.33 -0.50 1.04
N THR A 14 -18.04 0.61 0.85
CA THR A 14 -18.23 1.32 -0.43
C THR A 14 -16.98 2.04 -0.93
N ASP A 15 -16.04 2.44 -0.06
CA ASP A 15 -14.77 3.05 -0.49
C ASP A 15 -13.82 2.03 -1.15
N PHE A 16 -14.14 0.75 -1.01
CA PHE A 16 -13.40 -0.35 -1.61
C PHE A 16 -14.07 -0.90 -2.87
N ARG A 17 -15.15 -0.27 -3.33
CA ARG A 17 -15.94 -0.72 -4.48
C ARG A 17 -16.49 0.45 -5.26
N LYS A 18 -16.02 0.62 -6.48
CA LYS A 18 -16.58 1.56 -7.44
C LYS A 18 -16.58 0.89 -8.81
N ASP A 19 -17.69 0.95 -9.52
CA ASP A 19 -17.80 0.53 -10.93
C ASP A 19 -17.23 -0.87 -11.22
N GLY A 20 -17.56 -1.86 -10.38
CA GLY A 20 -17.08 -3.24 -10.56
C GLY A 20 -15.58 -3.42 -10.32
N VAL A 21 -14.94 -2.55 -9.55
CA VAL A 21 -13.53 -2.65 -9.16
C VAL A 21 -13.40 -2.72 -7.65
N TRP A 22 -12.57 -3.62 -7.12
CA TRP A 22 -12.30 -3.74 -5.67
C TRP A 22 -10.82 -3.83 -5.33
N ALA A 23 -10.42 -3.49 -4.10
CA ALA A 23 -9.06 -3.75 -3.62
C ALA A 23 -9.04 -4.30 -2.19
N ALA A 24 -8.06 -5.16 -1.90
CA ALA A 24 -7.71 -5.55 -0.52
C ALA A 24 -6.63 -4.62 0.04
N ASN A 25 -6.31 -4.74 1.34
CA ASN A 25 -5.06 -4.20 1.89
C ASN A 25 -4.84 -2.68 1.75
N LEU A 26 -5.89 -1.87 1.91
CA LEU A 26 -5.86 -0.38 1.82
C LEU A 26 -4.72 0.27 2.61
N GLY A 27 -4.34 -0.31 3.76
CA GLY A 27 -3.21 0.20 4.55
C GLY A 27 -1.86 0.18 3.81
N PHE A 28 -1.66 -0.74 2.86
CA PHE A 28 -0.47 -0.77 2.01
C PHE A 28 -0.54 0.24 0.88
N TYR A 29 -1.71 0.51 0.31
CA TYR A 29 -1.86 1.57 -0.69
C TYR A 29 -1.73 2.97 -0.08
N LEU A 30 -2.14 3.15 1.19
CA LEU A 30 -1.82 4.35 1.95
C LEU A 30 -0.30 4.52 2.11
N LEU A 31 0.39 3.43 2.46
CA LEU A 31 1.85 3.45 2.51
C LEU A 31 2.46 3.77 1.15
N TRP A 32 1.95 3.18 0.06
CA TRP A 32 2.38 3.46 -1.31
C TRP A 32 2.26 4.96 -1.60
N MET A 33 1.10 5.57 -1.32
CA MET A 33 0.89 7.02 -1.45
C MET A 33 1.93 7.84 -0.67
N GLU A 34 2.21 7.45 0.58
CA GLU A 34 3.19 8.17 1.40
C GLU A 34 4.64 7.96 0.93
N TYR A 35 4.96 6.81 0.31
CA TYR A 35 6.26 6.56 -0.33
C TYR A 35 6.42 7.34 -1.64
N LEU A 36 5.38 7.44 -2.46
CA LEU A 36 5.37 8.33 -3.63
C LEU A 36 5.65 9.78 -3.22
N ALA A 37 5.04 10.23 -2.12
CA ALA A 37 5.19 11.59 -1.61
C ALA A 37 6.62 11.95 -1.15
N ILE A 38 7.51 10.95 -0.99
CA ILE A 38 8.91 11.16 -0.60
C ILE A 38 9.91 10.67 -1.66
N SER A 39 9.46 10.16 -2.80
CA SER A 39 10.34 9.71 -3.90
C SER A 39 10.86 10.93 -4.67
N PRO A 40 12.19 11.08 -4.80
CA PRO A 40 12.76 12.12 -5.65
C PRO A 40 12.36 12.00 -7.12
N SER A 41 12.32 10.79 -7.68
CA SER A 41 11.91 10.59 -9.08
C SER A 41 10.44 10.93 -9.30
N TYR A 42 9.57 10.64 -8.32
CA TYR A 42 8.16 11.00 -8.42
C TYR A 42 7.94 12.52 -8.28
N GLU A 43 8.71 13.20 -7.42
CA GLU A 43 8.71 14.65 -7.35
C GLU A 43 9.26 15.29 -8.63
N LEU A 44 10.27 14.67 -9.26
CA LEU A 44 10.79 15.09 -10.57
C LEU A 44 9.69 14.99 -11.64
N ALA A 45 8.93 13.88 -11.70
CA ALA A 45 7.79 13.74 -12.61
C ALA A 45 6.70 14.79 -12.36
N ARG A 46 6.40 15.10 -11.10
CA ARG A 46 5.47 16.18 -10.72
C ARG A 46 5.92 17.54 -11.26
N ARG A 47 7.21 17.87 -11.08
CA ARG A 47 7.80 19.11 -11.56
C ARG A 47 7.89 19.17 -13.09
N PHE A 48 8.20 18.06 -13.74
CA PHE A 48 8.19 17.91 -15.20
C PHE A 48 6.80 18.22 -15.76
N ARG A 49 5.75 17.58 -15.24
CA ARG A 49 4.36 17.84 -15.67
C ARG A 49 3.86 19.25 -15.34
N ALA A 50 4.49 19.93 -14.39
CA ALA A 50 4.22 21.32 -14.06
C ALA A 50 5.06 22.34 -14.87
N ASN A 51 5.85 21.88 -15.86
CA ASN A 51 6.79 22.70 -16.63
C ASN A 51 7.74 23.53 -15.73
N ASN A 52 8.19 22.94 -14.62
CA ASN A 52 8.99 23.59 -13.58
C ASN A 52 10.38 22.95 -13.41
N LEU A 53 10.97 22.53 -14.54
CA LEU A 53 12.34 22.04 -14.62
C LEU A 53 13.19 23.02 -15.42
N SER A 54 14.44 23.18 -14.98
CA SER A 54 15.46 23.88 -15.74
C SER A 54 15.96 23.04 -16.92
N GLU A 55 16.59 23.68 -17.92
CA GLU A 55 17.22 22.99 -19.05
C GLU A 55 18.22 21.92 -18.60
N GLN A 56 19.03 22.23 -17.58
CA GLN A 56 20.00 21.29 -16.99
C GLN A 56 19.32 20.06 -16.37
N GLU A 57 18.14 20.22 -15.76
CA GLU A 57 17.38 19.11 -15.19
C GLU A 57 16.73 18.25 -16.28
N LEU A 58 16.37 18.83 -17.42
CA LEU A 58 15.85 18.10 -18.58
C LEU A 58 16.95 17.23 -19.23
N ASP A 59 18.17 17.74 -19.32
CA ASP A 59 19.30 17.02 -19.89
C ASP A 59 19.82 15.87 -18.99
N THR A 60 19.44 15.88 -17.71
CA THR A 60 19.91 14.92 -16.69
C THR A 60 18.83 13.96 -16.19
N LEU A 61 17.74 13.83 -16.96
CA LEU A 61 16.66 12.90 -16.62
C LEU A 61 17.17 11.44 -16.56
N PRO A 62 16.68 10.63 -15.59
CA PRO A 62 16.98 9.20 -15.54
C PRO A 62 16.60 8.48 -16.83
N ALA A 63 17.34 7.44 -17.20
CA ALA A 63 17.06 6.68 -18.43
C ALA A 63 15.67 6.00 -18.42
N ASP A 64 15.17 5.63 -17.24
CA ASP A 64 13.84 5.04 -17.04
C ASP A 64 12.78 6.07 -16.60
N PHE A 65 13.03 7.37 -16.84
CA PHE A 65 12.14 8.43 -16.38
C PHE A 65 10.72 8.31 -16.96
N GLU A 66 10.56 7.81 -18.18
CA GLU A 66 9.26 7.56 -18.80
C GLU A 66 8.40 6.55 -18.00
N ASP A 67 9.02 5.53 -17.37
CA ASP A 67 8.30 4.59 -16.51
C ASP A 67 7.76 5.29 -15.26
N VAL A 68 8.55 6.21 -14.69
CA VAL A 68 8.12 7.03 -13.55
C VAL A 68 7.02 8.01 -13.95
N LEU A 69 7.15 8.61 -15.13
CA LEU A 69 6.16 9.54 -15.68
C LEU A 69 4.82 8.85 -15.92
N ALA A 70 4.81 7.62 -16.45
CA ALA A 70 3.60 6.83 -16.64
C ALA A 70 2.88 6.54 -15.30
N VAL A 71 3.64 6.22 -14.25
CA VAL A 71 3.07 6.03 -12.89
C VAL A 71 2.52 7.33 -12.33
N TYR A 72 3.19 8.46 -12.58
CA TYR A 72 2.70 9.78 -12.21
C TYR A 72 1.41 10.14 -12.96
N ASP A 73 1.35 9.85 -14.26
CA ASP A 73 0.17 10.13 -15.09
C ASP A 73 -1.05 9.31 -14.66
N ASP A 74 -0.84 8.08 -14.17
CA ASP A 74 -1.92 7.29 -13.59
C ASP A 74 -2.35 7.83 -12.22
N LEU A 75 -1.39 7.97 -11.29
CA LEU A 75 -1.67 8.19 -9.86
C LEU A 75 -1.83 9.67 -9.47
N GLY A 76 -1.34 10.60 -10.29
CA GLY A 76 -1.47 12.05 -10.12
C GLY A 76 -0.65 12.64 -8.97
N ASP A 77 -0.82 13.95 -8.73
CA ASP A 77 -0.12 14.64 -7.63
C ASP A 77 -0.60 14.16 -6.26
N VAL A 78 0.23 13.38 -5.58
CA VAL A 78 -0.07 12.90 -4.23
C VAL A 78 0.18 13.95 -3.14
N GLN A 79 0.89 15.06 -3.40
CA GLN A 79 1.34 16.03 -2.39
C GLN A 79 0.20 16.82 -1.73
N ARG A 80 -0.85 17.12 -2.49
CA ARG A 80 -1.96 18.02 -2.10
C ARG A 80 -3.34 17.39 -2.22
N VAL A 81 -3.43 16.09 -1.96
CA VAL A 81 -4.68 15.34 -2.02
C VAL A 81 -4.86 14.47 -0.78
N ARG A 82 -6.10 14.27 -0.35
CA ARG A 82 -6.39 13.36 0.77
C ARG A 82 -6.33 11.93 0.26
N PHE A 83 -6.05 10.99 1.16
CA PHE A 83 -5.94 9.59 0.79
C PHE A 83 -7.23 9.04 0.15
N LEU A 84 -8.41 9.32 0.73
CA LEU A 84 -9.67 8.80 0.20
C LEU A 84 -10.06 9.43 -1.15
N ASP A 85 -9.83 10.73 -1.30
CA ASP A 85 -10.08 11.44 -2.56
C ASP A 85 -9.20 10.85 -3.67
N TRP A 86 -7.87 10.82 -3.43
CA TRP A 86 -6.89 10.19 -4.31
C TRP A 86 -7.23 8.73 -4.63
N TRP A 87 -7.63 7.98 -3.61
CA TRP A 87 -7.98 6.57 -3.75
C TRP A 87 -9.15 6.39 -4.72
N SER A 88 -10.22 7.15 -4.53
CA SER A 88 -11.44 7.01 -5.34
C SER A 88 -11.32 7.56 -6.76
N GLU A 89 -10.49 8.59 -6.95
CA GLU A 89 -10.37 9.32 -8.22
C GLU A 89 -9.28 8.74 -9.14
N ARG A 90 -8.16 8.27 -8.57
CA ARG A 90 -6.96 7.89 -9.33
C ARG A 90 -6.51 6.47 -9.04
N ALA A 91 -6.46 6.11 -7.76
CA ALA A 91 -5.77 4.91 -7.33
C ALA A 91 -6.58 3.62 -7.56
N LEU A 92 -7.88 3.63 -7.26
CA LEU A 92 -8.75 2.46 -7.35
C LEU A 92 -8.82 1.86 -8.78
N PRO A 93 -8.93 2.64 -9.87
CA PRO A 93 -8.92 2.09 -11.22
C PRO A 93 -7.65 1.30 -11.59
N VAL A 94 -6.49 1.68 -11.05
CA VAL A 94 -5.19 1.06 -11.41
C VAL A 94 -4.71 0.02 -10.40
N PHE A 95 -5.13 0.14 -9.14
CA PHE A 95 -4.82 -0.82 -8.07
C PHE A 95 -5.88 -1.90 -7.90
N GLY A 96 -7.11 -1.63 -8.33
CA GLY A 96 -8.22 -2.50 -8.09
C GLY A 96 -8.29 -3.67 -9.07
N TYR A 97 -8.80 -4.78 -8.56
CA TYR A 97 -9.15 -5.96 -9.32
C TYR A 97 -10.48 -5.70 -10.01
N LYS A 98 -10.54 -5.94 -11.33
CA LYS A 98 -11.82 -5.95 -12.06
C LYS A 98 -12.71 -7.08 -11.52
N GLY A 99 -14.00 -6.78 -11.43
CA GLY A 99 -15.04 -7.65 -10.96
C GLY A 99 -15.46 -7.47 -9.49
N SER A 100 -16.30 -8.36 -9.01
CA SER A 100 -16.71 -8.48 -7.61
C SER A 100 -15.69 -9.33 -6.84
N LYS A 101 -15.37 -8.96 -5.59
CA LYS A 101 -14.48 -9.79 -4.75
C LYS A 101 -15.07 -11.19 -4.54
N PRO A 102 -14.35 -12.28 -4.85
CA PRO A 102 -14.83 -13.63 -4.60
C PRO A 102 -15.14 -13.84 -3.12
N ARG A 103 -16.31 -14.41 -2.84
CA ARG A 103 -16.77 -14.70 -1.48
C ARG A 103 -17.55 -16.01 -1.45
N VAL A 104 -17.47 -16.72 -0.32
CA VAL A 104 -18.36 -17.86 -0.08
C VAL A 104 -19.79 -17.34 -0.03
N ARG A 105 -20.64 -17.86 -0.92
CA ARG A 105 -22.06 -17.51 -1.02
C ARG A 105 -22.90 -18.77 -0.96
N LYS A 106 -24.04 -18.67 -0.27
CA LYS A 106 -25.09 -19.67 -0.31
C LYS A 106 -25.95 -19.44 -1.55
N VAL A 107 -25.92 -20.37 -2.50
CA VAL A 107 -26.77 -20.33 -3.71
C VAL A 107 -28.20 -20.72 -3.38
N ASP A 108 -28.39 -21.82 -2.63
CA ASP A 108 -29.72 -22.25 -2.18
C ASP A 108 -29.65 -23.11 -0.90
N VAL A 109 -30.83 -23.46 -0.36
CA VAL A 109 -31.00 -24.50 0.67
C VAL A 109 -32.04 -25.48 0.16
N LEU A 110 -31.61 -26.70 -0.16
CA LEU A 110 -32.51 -27.76 -0.60
C LEU A 110 -33.28 -28.32 0.59
N ARG A 111 -34.61 -28.27 0.50
CA ARG A 111 -35.53 -28.96 1.41
C ARG A 111 -36.46 -29.85 0.60
N SER A 112 -37.03 -30.87 1.23
CA SER A 112 -37.97 -31.80 0.59
C SER A 112 -39.13 -31.07 -0.08
N ASP A 113 -39.62 -30.00 0.55
CA ASP A 113 -40.70 -29.13 0.09
C ASP A 113 -40.25 -27.96 -0.81
N ARG A 114 -38.94 -27.67 -0.88
CA ARG A 114 -38.40 -26.48 -1.55
C ARG A 114 -37.05 -26.74 -2.21
N HIS A 115 -37.10 -27.26 -3.43
CA HIS A 115 -35.91 -27.50 -4.27
C HIS A 115 -36.10 -27.14 -5.75
N ARG A 116 -37.34 -26.98 -6.23
CA ARG A 116 -37.66 -26.81 -7.66
C ARG A 116 -37.00 -25.61 -8.34
N LYS A 117 -36.67 -24.55 -7.58
CA LYS A 117 -36.00 -23.33 -8.08
C LYS A 117 -34.48 -23.33 -7.87
N ALA A 118 -33.89 -24.44 -7.43
CA ALA A 118 -32.45 -24.49 -7.16
C ALA A 118 -31.62 -24.38 -8.44
N ALA A 119 -32.07 -25.01 -9.51
CA ALA A 119 -31.41 -24.92 -10.82
C ALA A 119 -31.40 -23.49 -11.35
N SER A 120 -32.54 -22.79 -11.30
CA SER A 120 -32.60 -21.40 -11.77
C SER A 120 -31.72 -20.48 -10.92
N ARG A 121 -31.70 -20.63 -9.60
CA ARG A 121 -30.81 -19.82 -8.73
C ARG A 121 -29.33 -20.09 -8.96
N LEU A 122 -28.98 -21.32 -9.33
CA LEU A 122 -27.61 -21.64 -9.72
C LEU A 122 -27.26 -20.97 -11.04
N GLN A 123 -28.19 -20.95 -11.99
CA GLN A 123 -28.03 -20.22 -13.26
C GLN A 123 -27.85 -18.72 -13.02
N ASP A 124 -28.73 -18.10 -12.23
CA ASP A 124 -28.65 -16.68 -11.85
C ASP A 124 -27.29 -16.36 -11.21
N PHE A 125 -26.80 -17.25 -10.33
CA PHE A 125 -25.47 -17.10 -9.73
C PHE A 125 -24.32 -17.16 -10.76
N ILE A 126 -24.42 -18.03 -11.77
CA ILE A 126 -23.40 -18.17 -12.81
C ILE A 126 -23.40 -16.94 -13.73
N GLU A 127 -24.59 -16.51 -14.18
CA GLU A 127 -24.76 -15.40 -15.13
C GLU A 127 -24.44 -14.04 -14.52
N ASP A 128 -24.81 -13.82 -13.26
CA ASP A 128 -24.60 -12.55 -12.58
C ASP A 128 -23.34 -12.60 -11.70
N ASP A 129 -23.45 -13.22 -10.52
CA ASP A 129 -22.48 -13.05 -9.44
C ASP A 129 -21.09 -13.62 -9.76
N TRP A 130 -21.05 -14.79 -10.40
CA TRP A 130 -19.81 -15.48 -10.73
C TRP A 130 -19.12 -14.82 -11.92
N THR A 131 -19.89 -14.40 -12.91
CA THR A 131 -19.41 -13.61 -14.05
C THR A 131 -18.88 -12.26 -13.60
N GLU A 132 -19.60 -11.55 -12.72
CA GLU A 132 -19.10 -10.33 -12.09
C GLU A 132 -17.80 -10.58 -11.33
N GLN A 133 -17.59 -11.74 -10.71
CA GLN A 133 -16.34 -12.06 -10.00
C GLN A 133 -15.15 -12.35 -10.92
N GLY A 134 -15.32 -12.24 -12.24
CA GLY A 134 -14.30 -12.61 -13.22
C GLY A 134 -14.17 -14.12 -13.40
N GLN A 135 -15.23 -14.88 -13.13
CA GLN A 135 -15.30 -16.32 -13.38
C GLN A 135 -14.16 -17.13 -12.72
N PRO A 136 -13.91 -16.98 -11.40
CA PRO A 136 -12.89 -17.76 -10.71
C PRO A 136 -13.20 -19.25 -10.75
N ASN A 137 -12.18 -20.10 -10.74
CA ASN A 137 -12.36 -21.53 -10.49
C ASN A 137 -13.14 -21.72 -9.17
N ALA A 138 -14.35 -22.26 -9.25
CA ALA A 138 -15.28 -22.38 -8.13
C ALA A 138 -15.84 -23.81 -8.04
N MET A 139 -15.89 -24.34 -6.82
CA MET A 139 -16.52 -25.64 -6.55
C MET A 139 -17.94 -25.42 -6.02
N VAL A 140 -18.93 -26.02 -6.68
CA VAL A 140 -20.28 -26.11 -6.14
C VAL A 140 -20.35 -27.29 -5.18
N VAL A 141 -20.72 -27.05 -3.93
CA VAL A 141 -20.74 -28.06 -2.87
C VAL A 141 -22.13 -28.22 -2.28
N SER A 142 -22.59 -29.45 -2.12
CA SER A 142 -23.77 -29.78 -1.32
C SER A 142 -23.37 -30.00 0.13
N ILE A 143 -23.93 -29.21 1.05
CA ILE A 143 -23.64 -29.30 2.49
C ILE A 143 -24.91 -29.76 3.22
N PRO A 144 -24.95 -31.00 3.75
CA PRO A 144 -26.06 -31.46 4.57
C PRO A 144 -26.11 -30.70 5.90
N VAL A 145 -27.20 -29.95 6.12
CA VAL A 145 -27.35 -29.08 7.31
C VAL A 145 -27.44 -29.83 8.64
N GLY A 146 -27.70 -31.15 8.62
CA GLY A 146 -27.78 -31.99 9.82
C GLY A 146 -26.43 -32.48 10.35
N LEU A 147 -25.34 -32.30 9.61
CA LEU A 147 -24.01 -32.68 10.05
C LEU A 147 -23.45 -31.67 11.05
N SER A 148 -22.60 -32.14 11.97
CA SER A 148 -21.86 -31.23 12.85
C SER A 148 -20.90 -30.36 12.04
N LYS A 149 -20.64 -29.13 12.52
CA LYS A 149 -19.67 -28.21 11.89
C LYS A 149 -18.31 -28.88 11.71
N ALA A 150 -17.85 -29.66 12.69
CA ALA A 150 -16.58 -30.37 12.63
C ALA A 150 -16.52 -31.41 11.48
N GLN A 151 -17.61 -32.16 11.25
CA GLN A 151 -17.70 -33.09 10.13
C GLN A 151 -17.71 -32.35 8.79
N ILE A 152 -18.49 -31.27 8.68
CA ILE A 152 -18.55 -30.43 7.46
C ILE A 152 -17.18 -29.87 7.13
N THR A 153 -16.50 -29.23 8.10
CA THR A 153 -15.17 -28.65 7.88
C THR A 153 -14.15 -29.70 7.45
N ARG A 154 -14.15 -30.87 8.10
CA ARG A 154 -13.23 -31.97 7.73
C ARG A 154 -13.44 -32.45 6.29
N GLN A 155 -14.70 -32.62 5.88
CA GLN A 155 -15.04 -33.05 4.52
C GLN A 155 -14.69 -31.95 3.50
N LEU A 156 -15.01 -30.69 3.79
CA LEU A 156 -14.72 -29.56 2.94
C LEU A 156 -13.21 -29.37 2.76
N SER A 157 -12.41 -29.49 3.83
CA SER A 157 -10.94 -29.44 3.72
C SER A 157 -10.41 -30.51 2.77
N LYS A 158 -10.90 -31.76 2.87
CA LYS A 158 -10.48 -32.84 1.98
C LYS A 158 -10.85 -32.59 0.51
N LEU A 159 -12.03 -32.03 0.24
CA LEU A 159 -12.44 -31.64 -1.11
C LEU A 159 -11.55 -30.51 -1.65
N ILE A 160 -11.26 -29.51 -0.81
CA ILE A 160 -10.36 -28.41 -1.17
C ILE A 160 -8.97 -28.98 -1.50
N ASP A 161 -8.37 -29.78 -0.61
CA ASP A 161 -7.02 -30.33 -0.80
C ASP A 161 -6.87 -31.14 -2.10
N ASN A 162 -7.93 -31.83 -2.52
CA ASN A 162 -7.97 -32.52 -3.80
C ASN A 162 -8.06 -31.55 -4.99
N SER A 163 -8.94 -30.55 -4.91
CA SER A 163 -9.08 -29.51 -5.93
C SER A 163 -7.87 -28.58 -6.05
N LEU A 164 -7.04 -28.44 -5.00
CA LEU A 164 -5.81 -27.64 -5.03
C LEU A 164 -4.76 -28.18 -6.01
N LYS A 165 -4.87 -29.44 -6.43
CA LYS A 165 -4.04 -30.02 -7.49
C LYS A 165 -4.45 -29.50 -8.87
N GLU A 166 -5.70 -29.08 -9.02
CA GLU A 166 -6.27 -28.46 -10.23
C GLU A 166 -6.29 -26.94 -10.05
N ARG A 167 -5.14 -26.32 -10.28
CA ARG A 167 -4.86 -24.86 -10.42
C ARG A 167 -5.84 -23.90 -9.70
N ARG A 168 -5.33 -23.22 -8.68
CA ARG A 168 -5.90 -21.96 -8.14
C ARG A 168 -5.78 -20.84 -9.19
N VAL A 169 -6.58 -20.87 -10.25
CA VAL A 169 -6.74 -19.71 -11.15
C VAL A 169 -7.86 -18.86 -10.57
N LEU A 170 -7.49 -17.93 -9.70
CA LEU A 170 -8.28 -16.71 -9.59
C LEU A 170 -8.11 -15.99 -10.95
N PRO A 171 -9.14 -15.30 -11.48
CA PRO A 171 -8.95 -14.46 -12.65
C PRO A 171 -7.73 -13.59 -12.42
N GLU A 172 -6.87 -13.50 -13.43
CA GLU A 172 -5.64 -12.74 -13.30
C GLU A 172 -6.00 -11.34 -12.79
N PRO A 173 -5.36 -10.92 -11.69
CA PRO A 173 -5.49 -9.56 -11.22
C PRO A 173 -5.16 -8.57 -12.34
N VAL A 174 -6.16 -7.95 -12.95
CA VAL A 174 -5.94 -6.91 -13.97
C VAL A 174 -5.50 -5.58 -13.34
N ALA A 175 -5.06 -5.59 -12.07
CA ALA A 175 -4.50 -4.42 -11.42
C ALA A 175 -3.20 -4.07 -12.15
N LYS A 176 -3.14 -2.87 -12.74
CA LYS A 176 -1.95 -2.35 -13.41
C LYS A 176 -0.74 -2.34 -12.47
N TYR A 177 -0.99 -2.07 -11.18
CA TYR A 177 0.04 -2.05 -10.14
C TYR A 177 -0.32 -2.97 -8.95
N PRO A 178 -0.04 -4.27 -9.05
CA PRO A 178 -0.30 -5.19 -7.95
C PRO A 178 0.69 -4.99 -6.79
N LEU A 179 0.25 -5.28 -5.56
CA LEU A 179 1.16 -5.32 -4.42
C LEU A 179 2.14 -6.48 -4.55
N LEU A 180 3.44 -6.20 -4.37
CA LEU A 180 4.51 -7.17 -4.47
C LEU A 180 4.74 -7.91 -3.13
N GLY A 181 5.01 -9.21 -3.23
CA GLY A 181 5.36 -10.06 -2.10
C GLY A 181 4.17 -10.47 -1.21
N THR A 182 4.31 -11.60 -0.51
CA THR A 182 3.22 -12.22 0.27
C THR A 182 3.33 -11.98 1.78
N ARG A 183 4.46 -11.45 2.28
CA ARG A 183 4.78 -11.40 3.72
C ARG A 183 5.47 -10.11 4.19
N GLN A 184 4.97 -8.95 3.79
CA GLN A 184 5.52 -7.68 4.28
C GLN A 184 4.82 -7.22 5.56
N ARG A 185 5.60 -6.84 6.58
CA ARG A 185 5.09 -6.32 7.86
C ARG A 185 4.88 -4.82 7.74
N LYS A 186 3.61 -4.38 7.85
CA LYS A 186 3.19 -2.96 7.81
C LYS A 186 4.04 -2.09 8.73
N ASP A 187 4.28 -2.53 9.96
CA ASP A 187 5.06 -1.77 10.96
C ASP A 187 6.50 -1.49 10.51
N THR A 188 7.12 -2.45 9.81
CA THR A 188 8.46 -2.28 9.26
C THR A 188 8.47 -1.22 8.15
N LEU A 189 7.48 -1.22 7.26
CA LEU A 189 7.35 -0.21 6.22
C LEU A 189 7.12 1.19 6.81
N PHE A 190 6.29 1.32 7.85
CA PHE A 190 6.13 2.58 8.58
C PHE A 190 7.43 3.04 9.24
N ARG A 191 8.19 2.11 9.83
CA ARG A 191 9.46 2.42 10.49
C ARG A 191 10.48 2.98 9.49
N TYR A 192 10.61 2.40 8.30
CA TYR A 192 11.51 2.93 7.26
C TYR A 192 11.07 4.32 6.76
N LEU A 193 9.78 4.50 6.49
CA LEU A 193 9.21 5.80 6.10
C LEU A 193 9.47 6.87 7.18
N TYR A 194 9.30 6.50 8.45
CA TYR A 194 9.54 7.41 9.56
C TYR A 194 11.01 7.80 9.70
N VAL A 195 11.94 6.86 9.49
CA VAL A 195 13.38 7.16 9.43
C VAL A 195 13.69 8.17 8.34
N VAL A 196 13.10 8.04 7.14
CA VAL A 196 13.28 9.03 6.07
C VAL A 196 12.83 10.42 6.53
N TRP A 197 11.62 10.52 7.11
CA TRP A 197 11.13 11.80 7.61
C TRP A 197 12.00 12.44 8.69
N VAL A 198 12.47 11.65 9.66
CA VAL A 198 13.30 12.16 10.76
C VAL A 198 14.69 12.55 10.25
N ARG A 199 15.27 11.76 9.34
CA ARG A 199 16.58 12.06 8.75
C ARG A 199 16.54 13.36 7.95
N SER A 200 15.50 13.58 7.14
CA SER A 200 15.30 14.83 6.39
C SER A 200 15.09 16.02 7.33
N ALA A 201 14.33 15.85 8.42
CA ALA A 201 14.14 16.91 9.41
C ALA A 201 15.41 17.25 10.24
N MET A 202 16.42 16.38 10.21
CA MET A 202 17.63 16.49 11.04
C MET A 202 18.90 16.18 10.21
N PRO A 203 19.17 16.94 9.13
CA PRO A 203 20.19 16.58 8.13
C PRO A 203 21.63 16.60 8.69
N ARG A 204 21.88 17.45 9.69
CA ARG A 204 23.19 17.61 10.32
C ARG A 204 23.43 16.70 11.53
N GLN A 205 22.41 15.95 11.95
CA GLN A 205 22.51 15.10 13.14
C GLN A 205 23.10 13.73 12.79
N SER A 206 23.80 13.14 13.76
CA SER A 206 24.37 11.79 13.62
C SER A 206 23.28 10.74 13.45
N LEU A 207 23.58 9.66 12.72
CA LEU A 207 22.62 8.61 12.42
C LEU A 207 22.04 7.94 13.68
N TRP A 208 22.84 7.73 14.73
CA TRP A 208 22.30 7.18 15.99
C TRP A 208 21.22 8.09 16.63
N ARG A 209 21.33 9.42 16.52
CA ARG A 209 20.29 10.35 17.04
C ARG A 209 19.02 10.28 16.22
N VAL A 210 19.18 10.15 14.89
CA VAL A 210 18.06 9.92 13.98
C VAL A 210 17.38 8.61 14.32
N GLY A 211 18.14 7.52 14.49
CA GLY A 211 17.64 6.20 14.86
C GLY A 211 16.89 6.18 16.18
N ALA A 212 17.44 6.81 17.21
CA ALA A 212 16.84 6.89 18.53
C ALA A 212 15.51 7.66 18.48
N ARG A 213 15.52 8.82 17.80
CA ARG A 213 14.29 9.63 17.62
C ARG A 213 13.25 8.93 16.74
N ALA A 214 13.70 8.16 15.75
CA ALA A 214 12.85 7.39 14.86
C ALA A 214 12.35 6.06 15.48
N LYS A 215 12.86 5.67 16.66
CA LYS A 215 12.59 4.37 17.31
C LYS A 215 12.81 3.19 16.37
N VAL A 216 13.95 3.20 15.65
CA VAL A 216 14.26 2.16 14.65
C VAL A 216 14.51 0.78 15.27
N SER A 217 14.90 0.74 16.54
CA SER A 217 15.09 -0.50 17.31
C SER A 217 14.44 -0.39 18.68
N ASP A 218 13.62 -1.37 19.06
CA ASP A 218 12.97 -1.37 20.38
C ASP A 218 13.98 -1.57 21.53
N THR A 219 15.13 -2.20 21.24
CA THR A 219 16.24 -2.35 22.19
C THR A 219 17.09 -1.08 22.24
N TYR A 220 17.82 -0.77 21.16
CA TYR A 220 18.85 0.27 21.18
C TYR A 220 18.30 1.71 21.20
N SER A 221 17.06 1.94 20.75
CA SER A 221 16.49 3.30 20.78
C SER A 221 16.04 3.73 22.17
N ARG A 222 15.87 2.78 23.11
CA ARG A 222 15.49 3.08 24.50
C ARG A 222 16.68 3.48 25.35
N GLU A 223 17.84 2.88 25.06
CA GLU A 223 19.10 3.12 25.78
C GLU A 223 19.75 4.47 25.43
N LEU A 224 19.35 5.11 24.32
CA LEU A 224 19.97 6.33 23.82
C LEU A 224 18.99 7.50 23.82
N ASP A 225 19.24 8.53 24.64
CA ASP A 225 18.52 9.80 24.54
C ASP A 225 19.09 10.65 23.38
N PRO A 226 18.31 10.94 22.31
CA PRO A 226 18.78 11.71 21.17
C PRO A 226 19.06 13.20 21.49
N LYS A 227 18.60 13.72 22.63
CA LYS A 227 18.76 15.13 23.03
C LYS A 227 20.02 15.36 23.86
N VAL A 228 20.52 14.33 24.53
CA VAL A 228 21.62 14.47 25.48
C VAL A 228 22.96 14.49 24.74
N ARG A 229 23.89 15.31 25.25
CA ARG A 229 25.28 15.27 24.84
C ARG A 229 25.97 14.11 25.56
N ILE A 230 26.26 13.05 24.82
CA ILE A 230 27.01 11.90 25.32
C ILE A 230 28.52 12.22 25.23
N PRO A 231 29.30 12.04 26.31
CA PRO A 231 30.76 12.15 26.29
C PRO A 231 31.44 11.30 25.21
N ARG A 232 32.67 11.68 24.85
CA ARG A 232 33.48 10.91 23.91
C ARG A 232 33.89 9.59 24.57
N GLY A 233 33.70 8.47 23.87
CA GLY A 233 34.02 7.12 24.38
C GLY A 233 32.84 6.33 24.96
N GLU A 234 31.80 6.99 25.47
CA GLU A 234 30.66 6.31 26.11
C GLU A 234 29.64 5.74 25.10
N LEU A 235 29.01 4.61 25.42
CA LEU A 235 27.93 3.99 24.61
C LEU A 235 28.32 3.81 23.13
N THR A 236 29.61 3.57 22.88
CA THR A 236 30.15 3.52 21.50
C THR A 236 29.57 2.34 20.71
N TYR A 237 29.35 1.20 21.37
CA TYR A 237 28.70 0.04 20.75
C TYR A 237 27.26 0.35 20.33
N ASP A 238 26.41 0.81 21.24
CA ASP A 238 25.00 1.09 20.95
C ASP A 238 24.84 2.18 19.89
N ARG A 239 25.68 3.22 19.94
CA ARG A 239 25.69 4.28 18.91
C ARG A 239 26.08 3.72 17.53
N SER A 240 27.05 2.81 17.46
CA SER A 240 27.48 2.17 16.22
C SER A 240 26.37 1.29 15.64
N VAL A 241 25.81 0.39 16.48
CA VAL A 241 24.70 -0.50 16.09
C VAL A 241 23.48 0.30 15.62
N LEU A 242 23.09 1.32 16.38
CA LEU A 242 21.94 2.16 16.03
C LEU A 242 22.19 2.97 14.76
N SER A 243 23.41 3.45 14.53
CA SER A 243 23.78 4.11 13.27
C SER A 243 23.66 3.16 12.08
N ALA A 244 24.15 1.92 12.20
CA ALA A 244 24.06 0.91 11.14
C ALA A 244 22.59 0.54 10.83
N LEU A 245 21.77 0.33 11.85
CA LEU A 245 20.33 0.05 11.69
C LEU A 245 19.60 1.22 11.02
N THR A 246 19.95 2.45 11.42
CA THR A 246 19.36 3.67 10.83
C THR A 246 19.77 3.82 9.38
N SER A 247 21.04 3.60 9.04
CA SER A 247 21.52 3.63 7.66
C SER A 247 20.77 2.62 6.80
N ARG A 248 20.60 1.39 7.29
CA ARG A 248 19.84 0.35 6.57
C ARG A 248 18.37 0.73 6.39
N ALA A 249 17.74 1.25 7.43
CA ALA A 249 16.35 1.70 7.37
C ALA A 249 16.15 2.88 6.40
N TRP A 250 17.12 3.80 6.36
CA TRP A 250 17.17 4.89 5.39
C TRP A 250 17.26 4.35 3.96
N SER A 251 18.27 3.53 3.64
CA SER A 251 18.45 2.98 2.30
C SER A 251 17.24 2.18 1.83
N ARG A 252 16.63 1.38 2.71
CA ARG A 252 15.38 0.66 2.40
C ARG A 252 14.20 1.59 2.19
N GLY A 253 14.08 2.66 2.97
CA GLY A 253 13.04 3.65 2.82
C GLY A 253 13.13 4.38 1.47
N ILE A 254 14.34 4.77 1.05
CA ILE A 254 14.57 5.39 -0.25
C ILE A 254 14.29 4.41 -1.39
N ALA A 255 14.80 3.17 -1.29
CA ALA A 255 14.51 2.14 -2.28
C ALA A 255 13.01 1.86 -2.41
N LEU A 256 12.25 1.84 -1.29
CA LEU A 256 10.79 1.69 -1.32
C LEU A 256 10.10 2.86 -2.01
N ALA A 257 10.57 4.10 -1.81
CA ALA A 257 10.05 5.28 -2.48
C ALA A 257 10.30 5.21 -4.00
N GLU A 258 11.53 4.91 -4.40
CA GLU A 258 11.93 4.86 -5.81
C GLU A 258 11.33 3.69 -6.58
N ASN A 259 11.15 2.52 -5.95
CA ASN A 259 10.41 1.42 -6.54
C ASN A 259 8.91 1.74 -6.64
N ALA A 260 8.32 2.39 -5.62
CA ALA A 260 6.92 2.83 -5.66
C ALA A 260 6.64 3.78 -6.83
N ALA A 261 7.58 4.68 -7.13
CA ALA A 261 7.53 5.60 -8.27
C ALA A 261 7.59 4.89 -9.62
N ARG A 262 8.04 3.63 -9.64
CA ARG A 262 8.13 2.75 -10.83
C ARG A 262 7.05 1.67 -10.85
N GLY A 263 5.97 1.87 -10.09
CA GLY A 263 4.85 0.92 -10.05
C GLY A 263 5.13 -0.37 -9.28
N ARG A 264 6.26 -0.46 -8.56
CA ARG A 264 6.69 -1.65 -7.83
C ARG A 264 6.65 -1.42 -6.33
N PHE A 265 5.62 -1.90 -5.66
CA PHE A 265 5.54 -1.75 -4.21
C PHE A 265 4.82 -2.92 -3.54
N PRO A 266 5.25 -3.33 -2.34
CA PRO A 266 6.50 -2.99 -1.66
C PRO A 266 7.72 -3.74 -2.22
N SER A 267 8.74 -3.01 -2.68
CA SER A 267 10.09 -3.55 -2.92
C SER A 267 11.16 -2.58 -2.44
N TYR A 268 12.24 -3.10 -1.87
CA TYR A 268 13.45 -2.34 -1.54
C TYR A 268 14.66 -2.81 -2.34
N ASP A 269 14.42 -3.46 -3.49
CA ASP A 269 15.48 -3.81 -4.44
C ASP A 269 16.19 -2.53 -4.89
N LYS A 270 17.49 -2.63 -5.18
CA LYS A 270 18.26 -1.50 -5.68
C LYS A 270 17.67 -1.06 -7.02
N VAL A 271 17.33 0.22 -7.13
CA VAL A 271 16.88 0.84 -8.36
C VAL A 271 18.10 1.42 -9.07
N GLU A 272 18.37 0.97 -10.29
CA GLU A 272 19.57 1.36 -11.04
C GLU A 272 19.60 2.86 -11.34
N HIS A 273 18.48 3.38 -11.83
CA HIS A 273 18.29 4.80 -12.16
C HIS A 273 17.55 5.57 -11.05
N GLY A 274 17.58 5.04 -9.81
CA GLY A 274 16.96 5.67 -8.66
C GLY A 274 17.71 6.95 -8.28
N LEU A 275 16.96 7.98 -7.90
CA LEU A 275 17.54 9.25 -7.48
C LEU A 275 17.77 9.28 -5.97
N GLU A 276 18.96 9.74 -5.57
CA GLU A 276 19.28 9.97 -4.16
C GLU A 276 18.67 11.31 -3.69
N PRO A 277 17.89 11.32 -2.60
CA PRO A 277 17.24 12.53 -2.11
C PRO A 277 18.25 13.51 -1.50
N ASN A 278 18.11 14.78 -1.86
CA ASN A 278 18.64 15.86 -1.05
C ASN A 278 17.82 15.99 0.25
N LEU A 279 18.49 15.95 1.41
CA LEU A 279 17.81 15.97 2.71
C LEU A 279 17.03 17.27 2.97
N ASN A 280 17.56 18.42 2.52
CA ASN A 280 16.91 19.71 2.72
C ASN A 280 15.66 19.83 1.84
N ASP A 281 15.76 19.42 0.58
CA ASP A 281 14.63 19.46 -0.36
C ASP A 281 13.55 18.48 0.08
N SER A 282 13.95 17.28 0.50
CA SER A 282 13.05 16.29 1.11
C SER A 282 12.32 16.87 2.32
N TRP A 283 13.03 17.60 3.20
CA TRP A 283 12.38 18.24 4.35
C TRP A 283 11.42 19.36 3.93
N THR A 284 11.81 20.17 2.96
CA THR A 284 10.94 21.21 2.39
C THR A 284 9.63 20.59 1.89
N LEU A 285 9.72 19.52 1.12
CA LEU A 285 8.57 18.77 0.60
C LEU A 285 7.71 18.18 1.73
N ILE A 286 8.32 17.40 2.62
CA ILE A 286 7.64 16.71 3.74
C ILE A 286 6.96 17.73 4.68
N SER A 287 7.68 18.79 5.06
CA SER A 287 7.16 19.82 5.96
C SER A 287 6.04 20.63 5.32
N SER A 288 6.12 20.90 4.01
CA SER A 288 5.08 21.57 3.23
C SER A 288 3.81 20.73 3.16
N ARG A 289 3.94 19.41 2.88
CA ARG A 289 2.83 18.45 2.90
C ARG A 289 2.19 18.36 4.29
N ARG A 290 3.00 18.24 5.35
CA ARG A 290 2.51 18.17 6.75
C ARG A 290 1.75 19.43 7.17
N ARG A 291 2.25 20.63 6.82
CA ARG A 291 1.57 21.90 7.10
C ARG A 291 0.21 21.97 6.42
N TRP A 292 0.12 21.53 5.17
CA TRP A 292 -1.15 21.48 4.44
C TRP A 292 -2.14 20.49 5.06
N LYS A 293 -1.71 19.25 5.38
CA LYS A 293 -2.56 18.28 6.11
C LYS A 293 -3.08 18.86 7.44
N LYS A 294 -2.23 19.61 8.16
CA LYS A 294 -2.62 20.28 9.41
C LYS A 294 -3.62 21.42 9.20
N LYS A 295 -3.53 22.17 8.10
CA LYS A 295 -4.48 23.24 7.76
C LYS A 295 -5.86 22.66 7.42
N LEU A 296 -5.91 21.58 6.65
CA LEU A 296 -7.16 20.86 6.37
C LEU A 296 -7.87 20.46 7.66
N GLY A 297 -7.16 19.79 8.58
CA GLY A 297 -7.75 19.39 9.87
C GLY A 297 -8.10 20.53 10.84
N ARG A 298 -7.77 21.78 10.51
CA ARG A 298 -8.14 22.99 11.26
C ARG A 298 -9.30 23.76 10.62
N SER A 299 -9.38 23.78 9.28
CA SER A 299 -10.47 24.43 8.52
C SER A 299 -11.81 23.70 8.65
N GLU A 300 -11.78 22.47 9.17
CA GLU A 300 -12.92 21.55 9.27
C GLU A 300 -13.38 21.35 10.73
N ARG A 301 -12.88 22.16 11.66
CA ARG A 301 -13.37 22.28 13.05
C ARG A 301 -14.08 23.61 13.21
#